data_AF-A0A967SA92-F1
#
_entry.id   AF-A0A967SA92-F1
#
_cell.length_a   1.000
_cell.length_b   1.000
_cell.length_c   1.000
_cell.angle_alpha   90.00
_cell.angle_beta   90.00
_cell.angle_gamma   90.00
#
_symmetry.space_group_name_H-M   'P 1'
#
loop_
_entity.id
_entity.type
_entity.pdbx_description
1 polymer ?
#
loop_
_entity_poly.entity_id
_entity_poly.type
_entity_poly.pdbx_seq_one_letter_code
_entity_poly.pdbx_strand_id
1 'polypeptide(L)'
;RPAGLRMVLLGGAAPPRSLIAALEDEFGIEFRHGWGMTETSPLGTVNTLSPRQRTALGSTDEQVAFQTKQGRPPYGVELRVVSRDGHVQPHDGEAIGELQVRGP
;
A
#
# COMPACT_ATOMS: atom_id res chain seq x y z
N ARG A 1 1.96 -8.12 23.50
CA ARG A 1 2.30 -6.84 22.84
C ARG A 1 3.50 -6.20 23.55
N PRO A 2 4.60 -5.84 22.85
CA PRO A 2 5.69 -5.06 23.44
C PRO A 2 5.17 -3.71 23.93
N ALA A 3 5.56 -3.28 25.13
CA ALA A 3 5.16 -1.98 25.66
C ALA A 3 5.66 -0.86 24.72
N GLY A 4 4.74 -0.03 24.21
CA GLY A 4 5.05 1.13 23.36
C GLY A 4 4.97 0.89 21.84
N LEU A 5 4.81 -0.33 21.34
CA LEU A 5 4.63 -0.57 19.91
C LEU A 5 3.23 -0.14 19.45
N ARG A 6 3.15 0.78 18.49
CA ARG A 6 1.91 1.41 18.01
C ARG A 6 1.60 1.17 16.54
N MET A 7 2.64 1.04 15.70
CA MET A 7 2.50 0.92 14.26
C MET A 7 3.64 0.08 13.70
N VAL A 8 3.34 -0.70 12.67
CA VAL A 8 4.33 -1.45 11.88
C VAL A 8 4.13 -1.11 10.40
N LEU A 9 5.23 -0.74 9.73
CA LEU A 9 5.28 -0.63 8.28
C LEU A 9 6.00 -1.87 7.73
N LEU A 10 5.31 -2.65 6.91
CA LEU A 10 5.89 -3.79 6.19
C LEU A 10 5.96 -3.49 4.70
N GLY A 11 6.99 -3.99 4.02
CA GLY A 11 7.18 -3.81 2.59
C GLY A 11 8.14 -4.85 2.02
N GLY A 12 8.44 -4.74 0.73
CA GLY A 12 9.30 -5.69 -0.01
C GLY A 12 8.58 -6.96 -0.47
N ALA A 13 7.56 -7.41 0.28
CA ALA A 13 6.62 -8.44 -0.14
C ALA A 13 5.21 -8.11 0.35
N ALA A 14 4.19 -8.63 -0.33
CA ALA A 14 2.81 -8.48 0.11
C ALA A 14 2.59 -9.27 1.42
N PRO A 15 2.14 -8.61 2.51
CA PRO A 15 1.97 -9.29 3.79
C PRO A 15 0.73 -10.19 3.77
N PRO A 16 0.76 -11.35 4.47
CA PRO A 16 -0.41 -12.21 4.62
C PRO A 16 -1.58 -11.48 5.30
N ARG A 17 -2.80 -11.71 4.82
CA ARG A 17 -4.03 -11.11 5.39
C ARG A 17 -4.19 -11.41 6.90
N SER A 18 -3.84 -12.62 7.32
CA SER A 18 -3.88 -13.04 8.72
C SER A 18 -2.93 -12.23 9.62
N LEU A 19 -1.77 -11.83 9.10
CA LEU A 19 -0.83 -10.98 9.83
C LEU A 19 -1.41 -9.57 10.04
N ILE A 20 -2.05 -9.01 9.02
CA ILE A 20 -2.69 -7.69 9.10
C ILE A 20 -3.80 -7.71 10.15
N ALA A 21 -4.69 -8.71 10.09
CA ALA A 21 -5.78 -8.86 11.05
C ALA A 21 -5.26 -9.03 12.49
N ALA A 22 -4.28 -9.90 12.72
CA ALA A 22 -3.70 -10.09 14.05
C ALA A 22 -3.08 -8.79 14.61
N LEU A 23 -2.34 -8.02 13.79
CA LEU A 23 -1.76 -6.75 14.20
C LEU A 23 -2.83 -5.76 14.67
N GLU A 24 -3.90 -5.57 13.88
CA GLU A 24 -4.94 -4.59 14.19
C GLU A 24 -5.90 -5.06 15.30
N ASP A 25 -6.47 -6.26 15.15
CA ASP A 25 -7.56 -6.74 16.00
C ASP A 25 -7.07 -7.30 17.34
N GLU A 26 -5.99 -8.09 17.34
CA GLU A 26 -5.48 -8.75 18.54
C GLU A 26 -4.50 -7.87 19.32
N PHE A 27 -3.66 -7.11 18.61
CA PHE A 27 -2.59 -6.33 19.24
C PHE A 27 -2.84 -4.82 19.28
N GLY A 28 -3.86 -4.31 18.58
CA GLY A 28 -4.13 -2.86 18.49
C GLY A 28 -2.95 -2.07 17.91
N ILE A 29 -2.21 -2.70 16.99
CA ILE A 29 -1.05 -2.14 16.28
C ILE A 29 -1.51 -1.77 14.88
N GLU A 30 -1.33 -0.49 14.51
CA GLU A 30 -1.65 -0.03 13.17
C GLU A 30 -0.75 -0.69 12.12
N PHE A 31 -1.35 -1.28 11.10
CA PHE A 31 -0.62 -1.83 9.97
C PHE A 31 -0.52 -0.82 8.82
N ARG A 32 0.68 -0.68 8.22
CA ARG A 32 0.93 0.07 6.99
C ARG A 32 1.71 -0.79 6.00
N HIS A 33 1.32 -0.72 4.72
CA HIS A 33 2.05 -1.38 3.64
C HIS A 33 2.87 -0.36 2.88
N GLY A 34 4.17 -0.61 2.71
CA GLY A 34 5.05 0.18 1.84
C GLY A 34 5.49 -0.63 0.63
N TRP A 35 5.56 0.01 -0.53
CA TRP A 35 6.21 -0.56 -1.71
C TRP A 35 7.33 0.35 -2.19
N GLY A 36 8.35 -0.28 -2.73
CA GLY A 36 9.38 0.35 -3.53
C GLY A 36 10.56 -0.60 -3.70
N MET A 37 11.67 -0.08 -4.21
CA MET A 37 12.85 -0.84 -4.60
C MET A 37 14.11 -0.05 -4.22
N THR A 38 15.29 -0.65 -4.36
CA THR A 38 16.56 0.05 -4.13
C THR A 38 16.65 1.32 -4.99
N GLU A 39 16.14 1.26 -6.22
CA GLU A 39 16.09 2.34 -7.21
C GLU A 39 15.18 3.51 -6.82
N THR A 40 14.31 3.36 -5.81
CA THR A 40 13.39 4.41 -5.33
C THR A 40 13.76 4.94 -3.95
N SER A 41 14.99 4.68 -3.47
CA SER A 41 15.54 5.23 -2.22
C SER A 41 14.72 5.12 -0.91
N PRO A 42 14.13 3.96 -0.52
CA PRO A 42 13.56 2.86 -1.28
C PRO A 42 12.03 3.00 -1.42
N LEU A 43 11.45 4.15 -1.08
CA LEU A 43 10.00 4.30 -0.89
C LEU A 43 9.30 4.87 -2.13
N GLY A 44 8.46 4.05 -2.77
CA GLY A 44 7.62 4.47 -3.89
C GLY A 44 6.18 4.80 -3.47
N THR A 45 5.54 3.93 -2.68
CA THR A 45 4.16 4.14 -2.20
C THR A 45 3.98 3.70 -0.76
N VAL A 46 2.99 4.29 -0.09
CA VAL A 46 2.54 3.87 1.24
C VAL A 46 1.02 3.73 1.25
N ASN A 47 0.54 2.64 1.82
CA ASN A 47 -0.87 2.42 2.09
C ASN A 47 -1.17 2.82 3.53
N THR A 48 -2.02 3.84 3.67
CA THR A 48 -2.61 4.25 4.93
C THR A 48 -4.12 4.19 4.81
N LEU A 49 -4.76 3.48 5.74
CA LEU A 49 -6.20 3.40 5.79
C LEU A 49 -6.73 4.64 6.53
N SER A 50 -7.25 5.61 5.78
CA SER A 50 -7.78 6.85 6.38
C SER A 50 -9.04 6.57 7.22
N PRO A 51 -9.37 7.42 8.20
CA PRO A 51 -10.61 7.27 8.98
C PRO A 51 -11.87 7.18 8.10
N ARG A 52 -11.95 8.01 7.05
CA ARG A 52 -13.06 7.97 6.08
C ARG A 52 -13.16 6.63 5.36
N GLN A 53 -12.02 6.02 5.02
CA GLN A 53 -11.99 4.70 4.40
C GLN A 53 -12.38 3.60 5.39
N ARG A 54 -11.97 3.68 6.66
CA ARG A 54 -12.44 2.74 7.70
C ARG A 54 -13.95 2.80 7.89
N THR A 55 -14.55 3.99 7.80
CA THR A 55 -16.01 4.13 7.87
C THR A 55 -16.70 3.63 6.59
N ALA A 56 -16.08 3.82 5.42
CA ALA A 56 -16.66 3.42 4.14
C ALA A 56 -16.52 1.92 3.84
N LEU A 57 -15.44 1.28 4.32
CA LEU A 57 -15.18 -0.15 4.19
C LEU A 57 -15.81 -0.84 5.40
N GLY A 58 -17.01 -1.37 5.21
CA GLY A 58 -17.91 -1.78 6.30
C GLY A 58 -17.40 -2.98 7.09
N SER A 59 -16.65 -3.89 6.47
CA SER A 59 -16.13 -5.10 7.11
C SER A 59 -14.61 -5.07 7.32
N THR A 60 -14.13 -5.78 8.35
CA THR A 60 -12.69 -6.03 8.56
C THR A 60 -12.04 -6.67 7.33
N ASP A 61 -12.76 -7.56 6.63
CA ASP A 61 -12.23 -8.23 5.45
C ASP A 61 -11.97 -7.27 4.29
N GLU A 62 -12.89 -6.31 4.06
CA GLU A 62 -12.70 -5.24 3.07
C GLU A 62 -11.58 -4.28 3.45
N GLN A 63 -11.43 -3.97 4.73
CA GLN A 63 -10.33 -3.15 5.24
C GLN A 63 -8.99 -3.83 5.03
N VAL A 64 -8.87 -5.11 5.39
CA VAL A 64 -7.68 -5.92 5.16
C VAL A 64 -7.38 -6.02 3.67
N ALA A 65 -8.39 -6.32 2.83
CA ALA A 65 -8.22 -6.35 1.38
C ALA A 65 -7.70 -5.01 0.83
N PHE A 66 -8.21 -3.88 1.32
CA PHE A 66 -7.69 -2.56 0.95
C PHE A 66 -6.24 -2.36 1.41
N GLN A 67 -5.90 -2.74 2.65
CA GLN A 67 -4.57 -2.59 3.23
C GLN A 67 -3.51 -3.43 2.51
N THR A 68 -3.88 -4.54 1.87
CA THR A 68 -2.94 -5.34 1.07
C THR A 68 -2.44 -4.63 -0.19
N LYS A 69 -3.15 -3.60 -0.69
CA LYS A 69 -2.69 -2.81 -1.84
C LYS A 69 -1.38 -2.07 -1.52
N GLN A 70 -0.56 -1.80 -2.53
CA GLN A 70 0.76 -1.16 -2.38
C GLN A 70 0.68 0.29 -1.92
N GLY A 71 -0.50 0.93 -2.05
CA GLY A 71 -0.79 2.25 -1.50
C GLY A 71 -0.74 3.36 -2.54
N ARG A 72 -0.44 4.58 -2.08
CA ARG A 72 -0.39 5.79 -2.91
C ARG A 72 1.00 6.43 -2.85
N PRO A 73 1.47 7.09 -3.92
CA PRO A 73 2.76 7.75 -3.90
C PRO A 73 2.74 8.98 -2.97
N PRO A 74 3.81 9.23 -2.21
CA PRO A 74 3.97 10.50 -1.50
C PRO A 74 4.26 11.64 -2.49
N TYR A 75 4.21 12.88 -2.00
CA TYR A 75 4.64 14.04 -2.78
C TYR A 75 6.08 13.84 -3.28
N GLY A 76 6.32 14.22 -4.53
CA GLY A 76 7.62 14.07 -5.20
C GLY A 76 7.80 12.74 -5.92
N VAL A 77 6.94 11.74 -5.71
CA VAL A 77 6.96 10.49 -6.50
C VAL A 77 5.80 10.49 -7.48
N GLU A 78 6.10 10.21 -8.74
CA GLU A 78 5.11 10.02 -9.79
C GLU A 78 5.18 8.62 -10.37
N LEU A 79 4.00 8.05 -10.62
CA LEU A 79 3.82 6.69 -11.12
C LEU A 79 2.95 6.70 -12.37
N ARG A 80 3.32 5.88 -13.36
CA ARG A 80 2.46 5.58 -14.50
C ARG A 80 2.57 4.12 -14.89
N VAL A 81 1.53 3.61 -15.55
CA VAL A 81 1.51 2.27 -16.16
C VAL A 81 1.61 2.44 -17.67
N VAL A 82 2.46 1.65 -18.32
CA VAL A 82 2.70 1.72 -19.76
C VAL A 82 2.50 0.33 -20.39
N SER A 83 1.80 0.24 -21.52
CA SER A 83 1.67 -1.03 -22.25
C SER A 83 2.99 -1.44 -22.91
N ARG A 84 3.04 -2.67 -23.42
CA ARG A 84 4.21 -3.18 -24.16
C ARG A 84 4.57 -2.33 -25.38
N ASP A 85 3.58 -1.67 -26.00
CA ASP A 85 3.77 -0.81 -27.18
C ASP A 85 4.19 0.63 -26.80
N GLY A 86 4.41 0.91 -25.51
CA GLY A 86 4.88 2.22 -25.05
C GLY A 86 3.79 3.24 -24.76
N HIS A 87 2.51 2.85 -24.79
CA HIS A 87 1.38 3.76 -24.54
C HIS A 87 1.00 3.80 -23.06
N VAL A 88 0.86 5.02 -22.51
CA VAL A 88 0.40 5.24 -21.14
C VAL A 88 -1.03 4.71 -20.99
N GLN A 89 -1.26 3.93 -19.93
CA GLN A 89 -2.54 3.32 -19.60
C GLN A 89 -3.39 4.25 -18.70
N PRO A 90 -4.72 4.13 -18.73
CA PRO A 90 -5.60 4.86 -17.82
C PRO A 90 -5.38 4.46 -16.36
N HIS A 91 -5.66 5.38 -15.43
CA HIS A 91 -5.62 5.15 -13.99
C HIS A 91 -7.00 4.70 -13.46
N ASP A 92 -7.53 3.60 -14.02
CA ASP A 92 -8.85 3.04 -13.66
C ASP A 92 -8.79 1.95 -12.58
N GLY A 93 -7.60 1.40 -12.32
CA GLY A 93 -7.39 0.31 -11.37
C GLY A 93 -7.56 -1.09 -11.98
N GLU A 94 -7.80 -1.18 -13.29
CA GLU A 94 -7.97 -2.43 -14.04
C GLU A 94 -6.92 -2.60 -15.13
N ALA A 95 -6.49 -1.52 -15.79
CA ALA A 95 -5.49 -1.56 -16.85
C ALA A 95 -4.12 -2.03 -16.32
N ILE A 96 -3.50 -2.98 -17.05
CA ILE A 96 -2.22 -3.62 -16.67
C ILE A 96 -1.11 -3.20 -17.63
N GLY A 97 0.10 -3.01 -17.10
CA GLY A 97 1.30 -2.70 -17.87
C GLY A 97 2.55 -2.61 -16.99
N GLU A 98 3.64 -2.14 -17.58
CA GLU A 98 4.90 -1.87 -16.89
C GLU A 98 4.77 -0.62 -16.02
N LEU A 99 5.17 -0.72 -14.75
CA LEU A 99 5.18 0.40 -13.81
C LEU A 99 6.44 1.24 -14.02
N GLN A 100 6.27 2.52 -14.31
CA GLN A 100 7.37 3.47 -14.41
C GLN A 100 7.25 4.52 -13.30
N VAL A 101 8.40 4.88 -12.74
CA VAL A 101 8.51 5.77 -11.57
C VAL A 101 9.48 6.90 -11.88
N ARG A 102 9.16 8.11 -11.43
CA ARG A 102 10.11 9.23 -11.36
C ARG A 102 9.98 9.98 -10.03
N GLY A 103 11.08 10.57 -9.59
CA GLY A 103 11.14 11.41 -8.40
C GLY A 103 12.25 12.46 -8.48
N PRO A 104 12.47 13.24 -7.40
CA PRO A 104 13.52 14.26 -7.33
C PRO A 104 14.94 13.67 -7.46
#